data_AF-A0A7J7ELV8-F1
#
_entry.id   AF-A0A7J7ELV8-F1
#
_cell.length_a   1.000
_cell.length_b   1.000
_cell.length_c   1.000
_cell.angle_alpha   90.00
_cell.angle_beta   90.00
_cell.angle_gamma   90.00
#
_symmetry.space_group_name_H-M   'P 1'
#
loop_
_entity.id
_entity.type
_entity.pdbx_description
1 polymer ?
#
loop_
_entity_poly.entity_id
_entity_poly.type
_entity_poly.pdbx_seq_one_letter_code
_entity_poly.pdbx_strand_id
1 'polypeptide(L)'
;MGPGEKPPTPNHPLVFLKLSSPRAAERPQKLRRASRTCARPSVASWPPAAGSVLQRSVAAPGNQPQPQSPEDDDRKVRRREKNRVAAQRSRKKQTQKADKLHEEYECLEQENTVLRREIGKLTEELKHLSEALKEHEKMCPLLLCPMNFVPVPRPDPVAGCLPR
;
A
#
# COMPACT_ATOMS: atom_id res chain seq x y z
N MET A 1 -0.06 8.35 40.54
CA MET A 1 0.50 8.85 39.26
C MET A 1 0.60 7.67 38.31
N GLY A 2 -0.47 7.38 37.56
CA GLY A 2 -0.48 6.28 36.59
C GLY A 2 0.02 6.76 35.22
N PRO A 3 0.65 5.90 34.41
CA PRO A 3 1.07 6.26 33.06
C PRO A 3 -0.17 6.56 32.21
N GLY A 4 -0.25 7.79 31.72
CA GLY A 4 -1.36 8.28 30.91
C GLY A 4 -1.53 7.45 29.64
N GLU A 5 -2.72 6.88 29.50
CA GLU A 5 -3.20 6.30 28.25
C GLU A 5 -3.17 7.39 27.18
N LYS A 6 -2.37 7.18 26.13
CA LYS A 6 -2.35 8.06 24.96
C LYS A 6 -3.67 7.88 24.20
N PRO A 7 -4.32 8.96 23.76
CA PRO A 7 -5.55 8.87 22.98
C PRO A 7 -5.30 8.19 21.62
N PRO A 8 -6.30 7.50 21.04
CA PRO A 8 -6.18 6.91 19.71
C PRO A 8 -5.89 8.01 18.70
N THR A 9 -4.80 7.87 17.96
CA THR A 9 -4.47 8.79 16.88
C THR A 9 -5.61 8.77 15.86
N PRO A 10 -6.06 9.94 15.37
CA PRO A 10 -7.01 9.97 14.28
C PRO A 10 -6.34 9.29 13.09
N ASN A 11 -6.98 8.26 12.56
CA ASN A 11 -6.65 7.72 11.25
C ASN A 11 -6.79 8.88 10.27
N HIS A 12 -5.68 9.55 10.00
CA HIS A 12 -5.61 10.56 8.97
C HIS A 12 -5.88 9.79 7.67
N PRO A 13 -6.96 10.08 6.93
CA PRO A 13 -7.10 9.50 5.62
C PRO A 13 -5.86 9.97 4.86
N LEU A 14 -5.06 9.01 4.39
CA LEU A 14 -4.23 9.30 3.24
C LEU A 14 -5.22 9.61 2.14
N VAL A 15 -5.59 10.88 2.07
CA VAL A 15 -6.18 11.51 0.90
C VAL A 15 -5.13 11.37 -0.20
N PHE A 16 -5.04 10.16 -0.75
CA PHE A 16 -4.50 9.98 -2.08
C PHE A 16 -5.48 10.75 -2.94
N LEU A 17 -5.07 11.98 -3.28
CA LEU A 17 -5.90 12.94 -3.97
C LEU A 17 -6.65 12.20 -5.07
N LYS A 18 -7.96 12.39 -5.10
CA LYS A 18 -8.81 12.19 -6.26
C LYS A 18 -8.08 12.75 -7.49
N LEU A 19 -7.33 11.91 -8.17
CA LEU A 19 -7.16 12.02 -9.60
C LEU A 19 -8.22 11.09 -10.18
N SER A 20 -9.46 11.58 -10.15
CA SER A 20 -10.33 11.38 -11.29
C SER A 20 -9.53 11.84 -12.50
N SER A 21 -8.85 10.91 -13.17
CA SER A 21 -8.13 11.18 -14.40
C SER A 21 -9.10 10.89 -15.53
N PRO A 22 -9.73 11.91 -16.15
CA PRO A 22 -10.47 11.69 -17.36
C PRO A 22 -9.47 11.51 -18.50
N ARG A 23 -9.85 10.65 -19.44
CA ARG A 23 -9.44 10.69 -20.85
C ARG A 23 -8.01 10.32 -21.22
N ALA A 24 -8.00 9.23 -22.00
CA ALA A 24 -7.59 9.24 -23.40
C ALA A 24 -6.12 9.54 -23.69
N ALA A 25 -5.45 8.50 -24.18
CA ALA A 25 -4.85 8.52 -25.50
C ALA A 25 -4.31 9.88 -25.99
N GLU A 26 -3.23 10.38 -25.38
CA GLU A 26 -2.38 11.36 -26.03
C GLU A 26 -1.04 10.74 -26.40
N ARG A 27 -0.91 10.54 -27.72
CA ARG A 27 0.33 10.46 -28.49
C ARG A 27 1.46 11.26 -27.81
N PRO A 28 2.68 10.72 -27.68
CA PRO A 28 3.80 11.53 -27.26
C PRO A 28 4.20 12.47 -28.41
N GLN A 29 3.81 13.74 -28.29
CA GLN A 29 4.39 14.81 -29.09
C GLN A 29 5.84 15.04 -28.63
N LYS A 30 6.76 14.79 -29.56
CA LYS A 30 8.13 15.30 -29.69
C LYS A 30 8.67 16.02 -28.44
N LEU A 31 9.31 15.27 -27.54
CA LEU A 31 10.19 15.88 -26.55
C LEU A 31 11.42 16.42 -27.28
N ARG A 32 11.47 17.75 -27.41
CA ARG A 32 12.67 18.49 -27.83
C ARG A 32 13.84 18.07 -26.92
N ARG A 33 14.96 17.74 -27.57
CA ARG A 33 16.21 17.32 -26.95
C ARG A 33 16.75 18.46 -26.07
N ALA A 34 16.53 18.39 -24.76
CA ALA A 34 17.24 19.25 -23.82
C ALA A 34 18.64 18.65 -23.61
N SER A 35 19.66 19.39 -24.03
CA SER A 35 21.08 19.12 -23.77
C SER A 35 21.33 19.18 -22.26
N ARG A 36 21.20 18.06 -21.55
CA ARG A 36 21.70 17.96 -20.18
C ARG A 36 23.19 17.66 -20.24
N THR A 37 24.01 18.69 -20.11
CA THR A 37 25.36 18.54 -19.56
C THR A 37 25.18 18.07 -18.11
N CYS A 38 25.49 16.80 -17.85
CA CYS A 38 25.50 16.29 -16.49
C CYS A 38 26.70 16.89 -15.76
N ALA A 39 26.47 17.92 -14.94
CA ALA A 39 27.43 18.33 -13.93
C ALA A 39 27.63 17.15 -12.96
N ARG A 40 28.87 16.66 -12.84
CA ARG A 40 29.23 15.62 -11.85
C ARG A 40 29.12 16.23 -10.45
N PRO A 41 28.51 15.56 -9.46
CA PRO A 41 28.70 15.96 -8.08
C PRO A 41 30.13 15.55 -7.63
N SER A 42 30.77 16.45 -6.90
CA SER A 42 32.04 16.21 -6.20
C SER A 42 31.79 15.21 -5.07
N VAL A 43 32.36 14.01 -5.18
CA VAL A 43 32.23 12.97 -4.15
C VAL A 43 33.31 13.16 -3.10
N ALA A 44 32.87 13.29 -1.84
CA ALA A 44 33.71 13.31 -0.66
C ALA A 44 34.49 11.99 -0.51
N SER A 45 35.71 12.12 0.00
CA SER A 45 36.72 11.07 0.17
C SER A 45 36.30 10.02 1.21
N TRP A 46 36.14 8.76 0.78
CA TRP A 46 36.17 7.59 1.67
C TRP A 46 37.41 6.74 1.34
N PRO A 47 38.09 6.14 2.33
CA PRO A 47 39.31 5.36 2.11
C PRO A 47 38.99 3.99 1.46
N PRO A 48 39.86 3.44 0.61
CA PRO A 48 39.60 2.16 -0.04
C PRO A 48 40.00 1.00 0.87
N ALA A 49 39.04 0.10 1.15
CA ALA A 49 39.34 -1.25 1.62
C ALA A 49 39.80 -2.09 0.41
N ALA A 50 40.94 -2.76 0.56
CA ALA A 50 41.53 -3.63 -0.45
C ALA A 50 40.58 -4.78 -0.80
N GLY A 51 40.13 -4.81 -2.06
CA GLY A 51 39.37 -5.89 -2.65
C GLY A 51 39.59 -5.87 -4.16
N SER A 52 40.24 -6.90 -4.69
CA SER A 52 40.70 -7.02 -6.07
C SER A 52 39.61 -6.75 -7.10
N VAL A 53 39.71 -5.60 -7.78
CA VAL A 53 38.91 -5.27 -8.97
C VAL A 53 39.58 -5.94 -10.18
N LEU A 54 38.87 -6.87 -10.82
CA LEU A 54 39.19 -7.31 -12.17
C LEU A 54 39.19 -6.10 -13.09
N GLN A 55 40.39 -5.68 -13.51
CA GLN A 55 40.59 -4.72 -14.57
C GLN A 55 39.96 -5.26 -15.86
N ARG A 56 38.92 -4.58 -16.35
CA ARG A 56 38.59 -4.59 -17.78
C ARG A 56 38.80 -3.20 -18.33
N SER A 57 40.07 -2.86 -18.50
CA SER A 57 40.51 -1.76 -19.35
C SER A 57 40.37 -2.22 -20.80
N VAL A 58 39.34 -1.75 -21.49
CA VAL A 58 39.35 -1.67 -22.95
C VAL A 58 38.98 -0.23 -23.32
N ALA A 59 39.99 0.63 -23.38
CA ALA A 59 39.88 1.84 -24.17
C ALA A 59 39.69 1.38 -25.62
N ALA A 60 38.47 1.51 -26.15
CA ALA A 60 38.18 1.18 -27.54
C ALA A 60 38.79 2.29 -28.43
N PRO A 61 39.74 1.98 -29.33
CA PRO A 61 40.15 2.92 -30.35
C PRO A 61 39.16 2.82 -31.52
N GLY A 62 38.76 3.97 -32.07
CA GLY A 62 38.09 4.03 -33.37
C GLY A 62 36.59 4.25 -33.32
N ASN A 63 36.16 5.48 -33.05
CA ASN A 63 34.88 5.98 -33.53
C ASN A 63 35.09 6.56 -34.94
N GLN A 64 35.44 5.71 -35.92
CA GLN A 64 35.23 6.02 -37.33
C GLN A 64 33.87 5.43 -37.73
N PRO A 65 32.96 6.19 -38.36
CA PRO A 65 31.76 5.63 -38.97
C PRO A 65 32.18 4.81 -40.20
N GLN A 66 32.53 3.55 -39.97
CA GLN A 66 32.56 2.54 -41.03
C GLN A 66 31.16 2.46 -41.63
N PRO A 67 31.01 2.39 -42.96
CA PRO A 67 29.70 2.20 -43.59
C PRO A 67 29.09 0.91 -43.04
N GLN A 68 28.03 1.04 -42.23
CA GLN A 68 27.34 -0.11 -41.66
C GLN A 68 26.77 -0.93 -42.82
N SER A 69 27.05 -2.24 -42.88
CA SER A 69 26.38 -3.11 -43.85
C SER A 69 24.86 -2.97 -43.63
N PRO A 70 24.01 -2.97 -44.68
CA PRO A 70 22.55 -2.96 -44.52
C PRO A 70 22.05 -4.03 -43.52
N GLU A 71 22.77 -5.14 -43.36
CA GLU A 71 22.47 -6.20 -42.39
C GLU A 71 22.63 -5.76 -40.91
N ASP A 72 23.57 -4.85 -40.62
CA ASP A 72 23.78 -4.29 -39.28
C ASP A 72 22.64 -3.34 -38.87
N ASP A 73 22.09 -2.59 -39.84
CA ASP A 73 20.95 -1.71 -39.61
C ASP A 73 19.68 -2.52 -39.30
N ASP A 74 19.45 -3.63 -40.00
CA ASP A 74 18.34 -4.54 -39.68
C ASP A 74 18.47 -5.13 -38.27
N ARG A 75 19.66 -5.54 -37.87
CA ARG A 75 19.92 -6.05 -36.50
C ARG A 75 19.63 -4.99 -35.44
N LYS A 76 19.99 -3.73 -35.71
CA LYS A 76 19.73 -2.57 -34.84
C LYS A 76 18.25 -2.24 -34.74
N VAL A 77 17.51 -2.29 -35.85
CA VAL A 77 16.05 -2.13 -35.89
C VAL A 77 15.38 -3.23 -35.06
N ARG A 78 15.76 -4.49 -35.24
CA ARG A 78 15.23 -5.62 -34.45
C ARG A 78 15.51 -5.47 -32.96
N ARG A 79 16.70 -4.97 -32.59
CA ARG A 79 17.03 -4.69 -31.17
C ARG A 79 16.18 -3.57 -30.59
N ARG A 80 15.97 -2.48 -31.33
CA ARG A 80 15.11 -1.35 -30.91
C ARG A 80 13.67 -1.79 -30.73
N GLU A 81 13.16 -2.63 -31.63
CA GLU A 81 11.80 -3.15 -31.54
C GLU A 81 11.63 -4.06 -30.32
N LYS A 82 12.57 -4.97 -30.06
CA LYS A 82 12.57 -5.80 -28.85
C LYS A 82 12.59 -4.94 -27.58
N ASN A 83 13.42 -3.91 -27.53
CA ASN A 83 13.48 -3.00 -26.38
C ASN A 83 12.20 -2.18 -26.22
N ARG A 84 11.59 -1.72 -27.32
CA ARG A 84 10.31 -1.00 -27.31
C ARG A 84 9.21 -1.85 -26.67
N VAL A 85 9.08 -3.10 -27.11
CA VAL A 85 8.11 -4.06 -26.54
C VAL A 85 8.43 -4.36 -25.07
N ALA A 86 9.70 -4.56 -24.72
CA ALA A 86 10.10 -4.82 -23.33
C ALA A 86 9.79 -3.63 -22.41
N ALA A 87 10.07 -2.40 -22.84
CA ALA A 87 9.75 -1.19 -22.10
C ALA A 87 8.23 -1.00 -21.94
N GLN A 88 7.45 -1.27 -22.98
CA GLN A 88 5.99 -1.22 -22.91
C GLN A 88 5.43 -2.25 -21.93
N ARG A 89 5.92 -3.50 -21.98
CA ARG A 89 5.53 -4.56 -21.03
C ARG A 89 5.89 -4.21 -19.59
N SER A 90 7.08 -3.64 -19.37
CA SER A 90 7.51 -3.21 -18.04
C SER A 90 6.59 -2.11 -17.48
N ARG A 91 6.30 -1.07 -18.27
CA ARG A 91 5.35 -0.01 -17.90
C ARG A 91 3.96 -0.58 -17.61
N LYS A 92 3.44 -1.44 -18.49
CA LYS A 92 2.14 -2.08 -18.28
C LYS A 92 2.11 -2.89 -16.98
N LYS A 93 3.15 -3.67 -16.69
CA LYS A 93 3.25 -4.45 -15.44
C LYS A 93 3.28 -3.54 -14.21
N GLN A 94 3.94 -2.40 -14.29
CA GLN A 94 3.99 -1.43 -13.19
C GLN A 94 2.61 -0.78 -12.96
N THR A 95 1.95 -0.33 -14.03
CA THR A 95 0.58 0.23 -13.94
C THR A 95 -0.38 -0.82 -13.38
N GLN A 96 -0.40 -2.03 -13.93
CA GLN A 96 -1.26 -3.11 -13.42
C GLN A 96 -1.01 -3.47 -11.95
N LYS A 97 0.24 -3.34 -11.47
CA LYS A 97 0.53 -3.56 -10.05
C LYS A 97 -0.08 -2.46 -9.19
N ALA A 98 0.01 -1.20 -9.63
CA ALA A 98 -0.60 -0.08 -8.93
C ALA A 98 -2.13 -0.19 -8.93
N ASP A 99 -2.73 -0.53 -10.07
CA ASP A 99 -4.18 -0.70 -10.21
C ASP A 99 -4.70 -1.79 -9.27
N LYS A 100 -4.06 -2.97 -9.25
CA LYS A 100 -4.44 -4.06 -8.32
C LYS A 100 -4.36 -3.66 -6.86
N LEU A 101 -3.28 -2.98 -6.46
CA LEU A 101 -3.14 -2.51 -5.08
C LEU A 101 -4.23 -1.50 -4.71
N HIS A 102 -4.65 -0.67 -5.66
CA HIS A 102 -5.72 0.29 -5.44
C HIS A 102 -7.08 -0.41 -5.32
N GLU A 103 -7.39 -1.33 -6.23
CA GLU A 103 -8.61 -2.16 -6.17
C GLU A 103 -8.71 -2.91 -4.83
N GLU A 104 -7.61 -3.57 -4.40
CA GLU A 104 -7.56 -4.28 -3.12
C GLU A 104 -7.77 -3.33 -1.92
N TYR A 105 -7.17 -2.14 -1.96
CA TYR A 105 -7.37 -1.11 -0.94
C TYR A 105 -8.82 -0.66 -0.86
N GLU A 106 -9.46 -0.37 -1.99
CA GLU A 106 -10.86 0.08 -2.04
C GLU A 106 -11.80 -1.01 -1.53
N CYS A 107 -11.58 -2.28 -1.89
CA CYS A 107 -12.34 -3.40 -1.35
C CYS A 107 -12.23 -3.47 0.17
N LEU A 108 -11.00 -3.40 0.71
CA LEU A 108 -10.78 -3.45 2.15
C LEU A 108 -11.37 -2.24 2.87
N GLU A 109 -11.33 -1.04 2.28
CA GLU A 109 -11.96 0.15 2.86
C GLU A 109 -13.49 -0.04 2.94
N GLN A 110 -14.11 -0.53 1.87
CA GLN A 110 -15.54 -0.82 1.84
C GLN A 110 -15.92 -1.84 2.92
N GLU A 111 -15.23 -2.97 2.99
CA GLU A 111 -15.44 -3.98 4.03
C GLU A 111 -15.26 -3.40 5.44
N ASN A 112 -14.22 -2.59 5.65
CA ASN A 112 -13.99 -1.93 6.92
C ASN A 112 -15.15 -1.00 7.32
N THR A 113 -15.71 -0.25 6.36
CA THR A 113 -16.87 0.62 6.63
C THR A 113 -18.12 -0.18 6.97
N VAL A 114 -18.31 -1.35 6.37
CA VAL A 114 -19.43 -2.25 6.65
C VAL A 114 -19.29 -2.81 8.06
N LEU A 115 -18.11 -3.34 8.39
CA LEU A 115 -17.82 -3.89 9.72
C LEU A 115 -17.96 -2.83 10.82
N ARG A 116 -17.47 -1.60 10.60
CA ARG A 116 -17.64 -0.50 11.57
C ARG A 116 -19.11 -0.15 11.80
N ARG A 117 -19.92 -0.14 10.74
CA ARG A 117 -21.36 0.08 10.86
C ARG A 117 -22.03 -1.04 11.65
N GLU A 118 -21.64 -2.29 11.41
CA GLU A 118 -22.19 -3.44 12.13
C GLU A 118 -21.82 -3.43 13.62
N ILE A 119 -20.55 -3.13 13.93
CA ILE A 119 -20.11 -2.91 15.32
C ILE A 119 -20.95 -1.83 15.99
N GLY A 120 -21.21 -0.71 15.30
CA GLY A 120 -22.06 0.36 15.81
C GLY A 120 -23.46 -0.13 16.17
N LYS A 121 -24.14 -0.80 15.23
CA LYS A 121 -25.48 -1.38 15.44
C LYS A 121 -25.53 -2.35 16.61
N LEU A 122 -24.61 -3.32 16.65
CA LEU A 122 -24.57 -4.32 17.72
C LEU A 122 -24.28 -3.69 19.08
N THR A 123 -23.47 -2.62 19.12
CA THR A 123 -23.21 -1.87 20.36
C THR A 123 -24.47 -1.14 20.84
N GLU A 124 -25.22 -0.54 19.92
CA GLU A 124 -26.50 0.11 20.23
C GLU A 124 -27.54 -0.91 20.73
N GLU A 125 -27.63 -2.07 20.08
CA GLU A 125 -28.51 -3.17 20.51
C GLU A 125 -28.14 -3.69 21.90
N LEU A 126 -26.85 -3.92 22.16
CA LEU A 126 -26.36 -4.34 23.48
C LEU A 126 -26.73 -3.31 24.55
N LYS A 127 -26.50 -2.01 24.26
CA LYS A 127 -26.85 -0.92 25.17
C LYS A 127 -28.35 -0.89 25.45
N HIS A 128 -29.18 -0.98 24.41
CA HIS A 128 -30.63 -0.99 24.53
C HIS A 128 -31.12 -2.15 25.39
N LEU A 129 -30.64 -3.38 25.13
CA LEU A 129 -31.00 -4.56 25.91
C LEU A 129 -30.51 -4.46 27.36
N SER A 130 -29.31 -3.93 27.58
CA SER A 130 -28.78 -3.71 28.93
C SER A 130 -29.59 -2.68 29.71
N GLU A 131 -30.04 -1.60 29.07
CA GLU A 131 -30.92 -0.60 29.67
C GLU A 131 -32.30 -1.20 29.99
N ALA A 132 -32.88 -1.98 29.07
CA ALA A 132 -34.14 -2.68 29.29
C ALA A 132 -34.05 -3.67 30.47
N LEU A 133 -32.94 -4.42 30.59
CA LEU A 133 -32.69 -5.29 31.72
C LEU A 133 -32.56 -4.50 33.03
N LYS A 134 -31.77 -3.43 33.06
CA LYS A 134 -31.62 -2.57 34.25
C LYS A 134 -32.95 -1.95 34.69
N GLU A 135 -33.81 -1.60 33.74
CA GLU A 135 -35.15 -1.09 34.06
C GLU A 135 -36.02 -2.19 34.68
N HIS A 136 -36.00 -3.39 34.09
CA HIS A 136 -36.70 -4.54 34.65
C HIS A 136 -36.18 -4.92 36.06
N GLU A 137 -34.88 -4.85 36.31
CA GLU A 137 -34.27 -5.15 37.62
C GLU A 137 -34.91 -4.33 38.75
N LYS A 138 -35.26 -3.07 38.49
CA LYS A 138 -35.92 -2.17 39.46
C LYS A 138 -37.34 -2.59 39.84
N MET A 139 -37.99 -3.39 39.01
CA MET A 139 -39.37 -3.85 39.21
C MET A 139 -39.48 -5.35 39.43
N CYS A 140 -38.38 -6.09 39.28
CA CYS A 140 -38.37 -7.54 39.33
C CYS A 140 -38.58 -8.04 40.77
N PRO A 141 -39.72 -8.66 41.10
CA PRO A 141 -39.97 -9.16 42.44
C PRO A 141 -38.97 -10.23 42.87
N LEU A 142 -38.38 -10.95 41.90
CA LEU A 142 -37.36 -11.99 42.15
C LEU A 142 -35.99 -11.42 42.53
N LEU A 143 -35.69 -10.17 42.17
CA LEU A 143 -34.46 -9.48 42.56
C LEU A 143 -34.66 -8.57 43.79
N LEU A 144 -35.89 -8.07 43.98
CA LEU A 144 -36.28 -7.25 45.13
C LEU A 144 -36.64 -8.09 46.37
N CYS A 145 -36.99 -9.37 46.21
CA CYS A 145 -37.07 -10.32 47.32
C CYS A 145 -35.77 -11.14 47.40
N PRO A 146 -35.13 -11.25 48.57
CA PRO A 146 -33.92 -12.03 48.74
C PRO A 146 -34.25 -13.52 48.80
N MET A 147 -34.66 -14.10 47.67
CA MET A 147 -34.59 -15.55 47.49
C MET A 147 -33.29 -15.83 46.76
N ASN A 148 -32.30 -16.26 47.54
CA ASN A 148 -30.92 -16.59 47.19
C ASN A 148 -30.76 -17.19 45.78
N PHE A 149 -30.56 -16.34 44.76
CA PHE A 149 -29.95 -16.78 43.52
C PHE A 149 -28.44 -16.72 43.71
N VAL A 150 -27.82 -17.89 43.83
CA VAL A 150 -26.36 -18.03 43.78
C VAL A 150 -25.88 -17.38 42.46
N PRO A 151 -24.99 -16.38 42.49
CA PRO A 151 -24.43 -15.83 41.26
C PRO A 151 -23.58 -16.92 40.61
N VAL A 152 -24.13 -17.58 39.59
CA VAL A 152 -23.34 -18.44 38.71
C VAL A 152 -22.45 -17.51 37.90
N PRO A 153 -21.11 -17.66 37.94
CA PRO A 153 -20.22 -16.86 37.12
C PRO A 153 -20.56 -17.11 35.65
N ARG A 154 -21.02 -16.07 34.93
CA ARG A 154 -21.20 -16.14 33.48
C ARG A 154 -19.80 -16.29 32.86
N PRO A 155 -19.49 -17.38 32.14
CA PRO A 155 -18.23 -17.46 31.42
C PRO A 155 -18.24 -16.38 30.32
N ASP A 156 -17.19 -15.57 30.33
CA ASP A 156 -16.97 -14.49 29.37
C ASP A 156 -16.73 -15.07 27.97
N PRO A 157 -17.58 -14.78 26.96
CA PRO A 157 -17.46 -15.39 25.63
C PRO A 157 -16.19 -14.95 24.86
N VAL A 158 -15.47 -13.92 25.32
CA VAL A 158 -14.29 -13.40 24.60
C VAL A 158 -12.96 -14.09 24.95
N ALA A 159 -12.92 -15.02 25.90
CA ALA A 159 -11.68 -15.71 26.27
C ALA A 159 -11.24 -16.81 25.28
N GLY A 160 -12.07 -17.18 24.30
CA GLY A 160 -11.86 -18.37 23.46
C GLY A 160 -11.33 -18.15 22.04
N CYS A 161 -11.16 -16.90 21.58
CA CYS A 161 -10.92 -16.65 20.15
C CYS A 161 -9.64 -15.84 19.89
N LEU A 162 -8.48 -16.43 20.15
CA LEU A 162 -7.22 -16.02 19.49
C LEU A 162 -6.40 -17.26 19.09
N PRO A 163 -6.31 -17.60 17.79
CA PRO A 163 -5.30 -18.54 17.32
C PRO A 163 -3.92 -17.86 17.28
N ARG A 164 -2.91 -18.65 17.66
CA ARG A 164 -1.49 -18.31 17.74
C ARG A 164 -0.83 -18.29 16.36
#